data_AF-A0A444Z762-F1
#
_entry.id   AF-A0A444Z762-F1
#
_cell.length_a   1.000
_cell.length_b   1.000
_cell.length_c   1.000
_cell.angle_alpha   90.00
_cell.angle_beta   90.00
_cell.angle_gamma   90.00
#
_symmetry.space_group_name_H-M   'P 1'
#
loop_
_entity.id
_entity.type
_entity.pdbx_description
1 polymer ?
#
loop_
_entity_poly.entity_id
_entity_poly.type
_entity_poly.pdbx_seq_one_letter_code
_entity_poly.pdbx_strand_id
1 'polypeptide(L)'
;MMARDQTRYRTPSPPPFANQENMEEDKNTLVTRRELARILKDKGEANEPTWEISPPFRHHILAKPYPKGYQPPTFRNFDGAGSAKEHILSFLDDLGVFKNHQELKIKEFSKSLTGRVFTWYCKLKANNINT
;
A
#
# COMPACT_ATOMS: atom_id res chain seq x y z
N MET A 1 -62.12 11.52 -7.20
CA MET A 1 -61.25 12.54 -7.82
C MET A 1 -59.92 12.52 -7.10
N MET A 2 -58.82 12.32 -7.82
CA MET A 2 -57.45 12.29 -7.28
C MET A 2 -56.95 13.72 -7.04
N ALA A 3 -56.32 13.99 -5.89
CA ALA A 3 -55.44 15.15 -5.69
C ALA A 3 -54.27 14.74 -4.78
N ARG A 4 -53.05 15.05 -5.23
CA ARG A 4 -51.75 14.72 -4.65
C ARG A 4 -51.09 16.01 -4.16
N ASP A 5 -50.44 15.98 -2.99
CA ASP A 5 -49.21 16.74 -2.64
C ASP A 5 -48.77 16.31 -1.22
N GLN A 6 -47.74 15.49 -0.99
CA GLN A 6 -46.27 15.67 -1.04
C GLN A 6 -45.69 16.64 0.03
N THR A 7 -44.72 16.12 0.80
CA THR A 7 -43.80 16.80 1.76
C THR A 7 -44.42 17.15 3.13
N ARG A 8 -43.80 16.85 4.29
CA ARG A 8 -42.45 17.21 4.70
C ARG A 8 -41.89 16.20 5.72
N TYR A 9 -40.90 15.40 5.32
CA TYR A 9 -40.02 14.76 6.30
C TYR A 9 -39.11 15.85 6.89
N ARG A 10 -39.21 16.07 8.19
CA ARG A 10 -38.39 17.02 8.95
C ARG A 10 -36.98 16.47 9.07
N THR A 11 -36.05 17.04 8.31
CA THR A 11 -34.60 16.83 8.43
C THR A 11 -34.11 17.30 9.81
N PRO A 12 -33.31 16.52 10.56
CA PRO A 12 -32.63 17.05 11.73
C PRO A 12 -31.54 18.02 11.27
N SER A 13 -31.53 19.23 11.84
CA SER A 13 -30.50 20.25 11.58
C SER A 13 -29.11 19.74 12.00
N PRO A 14 -28.04 20.05 11.24
CA PRO A 14 -26.68 19.77 11.67
C PRO A 14 -26.32 20.65 12.88
N PRO A 15 -25.55 20.15 13.86
CA PRO A 15 -25.10 20.95 14.98
C PRO A 15 -24.19 22.09 14.48
N PRO A 16 -24.23 23.26 15.14
CA PRO A 16 -23.50 24.44 14.71
C PRO A 16 -21.98 24.21 14.87
N PHE A 17 -21.24 24.55 13.83
CA PHE A 17 -19.78 24.64 13.87
C PHE A 17 -19.36 25.62 14.95
N ALA A 18 -18.70 25.14 16.01
CA ALA A 18 -17.89 25.96 16.88
C ALA A 18 -16.81 25.11 17.57
N ASN A 19 -15.57 25.52 17.30
CA ASN A 19 -14.35 25.37 18.09
C ASN A 19 -13.44 24.18 17.71
N GLN A 20 -12.49 24.53 16.82
CA GLN A 20 -11.17 23.93 16.76
C GLN A 20 -10.54 23.99 18.15
N GLU A 21 -10.32 22.83 18.76
CA GLU A 21 -9.10 22.46 19.48
C GLU A 21 -9.22 20.96 19.77
N ASN A 22 -8.09 20.25 19.61
CA ASN A 22 -7.92 18.80 19.73
C ASN A 22 -8.11 18.01 18.42
N MET A 23 -7.33 18.39 17.41
CA MET A 23 -6.56 17.34 16.71
C MET A 23 -5.59 16.75 17.74
N GLU A 24 -6.04 15.79 18.55
CA GLU A 24 -5.10 14.77 19.01
C GLU A 24 -4.79 13.91 17.78
N GLU A 25 -3.84 14.41 16.98
CA GLU A 25 -3.00 13.53 16.20
C GLU A 25 -2.22 12.66 17.18
N ASP A 26 -2.80 11.55 17.60
CA ASP A 26 -1.96 10.36 17.85
C ASP A 26 -1.60 9.76 16.48
N LYS A 27 -0.87 10.56 15.70
CA LYS A 27 -0.21 10.14 14.48
C LYS A 27 1.14 9.57 14.89
N ASN A 28 1.11 8.30 15.24
CA ASN A 28 2.18 7.34 14.97
C ASN A 28 3.24 7.94 14.02
N THR A 29 4.32 8.42 14.62
CA THR A 29 5.40 9.27 14.10
C THR A 29 5.46 9.33 12.57
N LEU A 30 5.24 10.51 11.98
CA LEU A 30 5.59 10.76 10.58
C LEU A 30 7.12 10.67 10.45
N VAL A 31 7.63 9.47 10.15
CA VAL A 31 9.07 9.25 10.07
C VAL A 31 9.60 9.94 8.82
N THR A 32 10.35 11.02 9.02
CA THR A 32 11.01 11.75 7.94
C THR A 32 12.17 10.91 7.39
N ARG A 33 12.62 11.16 6.14
CA ARG A 33 13.81 10.48 5.58
C ARG A 33 15.03 10.56 6.50
N ARG A 34 15.23 11.72 7.15
CA ARG A 34 16.31 11.91 8.13
C ARG A 34 16.17 10.98 9.32
N GLU A 35 14.96 10.79 9.81
CA GLU A 35 14.70 9.92 10.95
C GLU A 35 14.92 8.45 10.60
N LEU A 36 14.48 8.02 9.41
CA LEU A 36 14.80 6.68 8.88
C LEU A 36 16.32 6.48 8.73
N ALA A 37 17.06 7.49 8.22
CA ALA A 37 18.52 7.43 8.08
C ALA A 37 19.21 7.18 9.42
N ARG A 38 18.77 7.91 10.45
CA ARG A 38 19.30 7.82 11.81
C ARG A 38 19.08 6.43 12.41
N ILE A 39 17.86 5.90 12.30
CA ILE A 39 17.52 4.55 12.78
C ILE A 39 18.37 3.47 12.10
N LEU A 40 18.63 3.59 10.78
CA LEU A 40 19.45 2.62 10.05
C LEU A 40 20.93 2.72 10.43
N LYS A 41 21.44 3.94 10.60
CA LYS A 41 22.81 4.18 11.07
C LYS A 41 23.05 3.58 12.45
N ASP A 42 22.10 3.76 13.38
CA ASP A 42 22.18 3.20 14.73
C ASP A 42 22.15 1.66 14.73
N LYS A 43 21.56 1.04 13.69
CA LYS A 43 21.57 -0.41 13.46
C LYS A 43 22.85 -0.95 12.80
N GLY A 44 23.83 -0.09 12.51
CA GLY A 44 25.10 -0.51 11.92
C GLY A 44 25.08 -0.62 10.39
N GLU A 45 24.05 -0.10 9.72
CA GLU A 45 24.10 0.12 8.28
C GLU A 45 25.01 1.32 7.99
N ALA A 46 26.27 1.04 7.63
CA ALA A 46 27.33 2.04 7.50
C ALA A 46 27.16 3.00 6.30
N ASN A 47 26.25 2.69 5.37
CA ASN A 47 25.98 3.51 4.20
C ASN A 47 24.68 4.28 4.41
N GLU A 48 24.67 5.58 4.09
CA GLU A 48 23.41 6.31 3.85
C GLU A 48 22.56 5.44 2.90
N PRO A 49 21.32 5.09 3.26
CA PRO A 49 20.46 4.35 2.35
C PRO A 49 20.37 5.17 1.07
N THR A 50 20.83 4.59 -0.04
CA THR A 50 20.59 5.18 -1.34
C THR A 50 19.08 5.14 -1.52
N TRP A 51 18.39 6.22 -1.17
CA TRP A 51 16.93 6.33 -1.31
C TRP A 51 16.48 6.24 -2.79
N GLU A 52 17.43 6.09 -3.71
CA GLU A 52 17.29 5.63 -5.08
C GLU A 52 17.04 4.11 -5.17
N ILE A 53 16.42 3.50 -4.16
CA ILE A 53 15.68 2.24 -4.38
C ILE A 53 14.47 2.62 -5.23
N SER A 54 14.70 2.83 -6.52
CA SER A 54 13.62 2.89 -7.49
C SER A 54 12.99 1.50 -7.47
N PRO A 55 11.66 1.41 -7.27
CA PRO A 55 10.97 0.15 -7.46
C PRO A 55 11.39 -0.44 -8.81
N PRO A 56 11.52 -1.77 -8.94
CA PRO A 56 11.91 -2.40 -10.19
C PRO A 56 10.89 -2.16 -11.32
N PHE A 57 9.74 -1.59 -10.98
CA PHE A 57 8.63 -1.27 -11.86
C PHE A 57 8.79 0.10 -12.51
N ARG A 58 8.23 0.23 -13.72
CA ARG A 58 8.14 1.53 -14.39
C ARG A 58 7.22 2.49 -13.64
N HIS A 59 7.49 3.78 -13.77
CA HIS A 59 6.70 4.88 -13.18
C HIS A 59 5.20 4.79 -13.48
N HIS A 60 4.79 4.28 -14.64
CA HIS A 60 3.37 4.15 -14.99
C HIS A 60 2.62 3.15 -14.08
N ILE A 61 3.31 2.15 -13.52
CA ILE A 61 2.73 1.22 -12.55
C ILE A 61 2.50 1.97 -11.24
N LEU A 62 3.52 2.67 -10.74
CA LEU A 62 3.43 3.46 -9.51
C LEU A 62 2.35 4.53 -9.59
N ALA A 63 2.25 5.22 -10.72
CA ALA A 63 1.29 6.31 -10.95
C ALA A 63 -0.18 5.86 -10.98
N LYS A 64 -0.49 4.58 -11.23
CA LYS A 64 -1.88 4.12 -11.20
C LYS A 64 -2.41 4.09 -9.76
N PRO A 65 -3.51 4.78 -9.44
CA PRO A 65 -4.09 4.71 -8.11
C PRO A 65 -4.59 3.29 -7.80
N TYR A 66 -4.68 2.98 -6.50
CA TYR A 66 -5.33 1.75 -6.07
C TYR A 66 -6.81 1.74 -6.48
N PRO A 67 -7.38 0.58 -6.85
CA PRO A 67 -8.80 0.46 -7.13
C PRO A 67 -9.67 0.93 -5.96
N LYS A 68 -10.85 1.47 -6.26
CA LYS A 68 -11.80 1.90 -5.23
C LYS A 68 -12.20 0.72 -4.35
N GLY A 69 -12.10 0.88 -3.03
CA GLY A 69 -12.41 -0.18 -2.07
C GLY A 69 -11.32 -1.23 -1.90
N TYR A 70 -10.13 -1.03 -2.49
CA TYR A 70 -8.99 -1.91 -2.24
C TYR A 70 -8.58 -1.86 -0.76
N GLN A 71 -8.59 -3.03 -0.13
CA GLN A 71 -8.00 -3.25 1.19
C GLN A 71 -6.78 -4.16 0.98
N PRO A 72 -5.58 -3.76 1.42
CA PRO A 72 -4.39 -4.59 1.29
C PRO A 72 -4.58 -5.94 1.99
N PRO A 73 -4.44 -7.08 1.27
CA PRO A 73 -4.45 -8.39 1.88
C PRO A 73 -3.23 -8.58 2.80
N THR A 74 -3.36 -9.48 3.76
CA THR A 74 -2.19 -10.00 4.47
C THR A 74 -1.61 -11.14 3.66
N PHE A 75 -0.42 -10.94 3.11
CA PHE A 75 0.25 -11.97 2.32
C PHE A 75 1.05 -12.91 3.20
N ARG A 76 1.14 -14.18 2.79
CA ARG A 76 2.17 -15.07 3.31
C ARG A 76 3.54 -14.58 2.86
N ASN A 77 4.49 -14.51 3.80
CA ASN A 77 5.86 -14.11 3.50
C ASN A 77 6.64 -15.27 2.89
N PHE A 78 7.43 -14.99 1.86
CA PHE A 78 8.31 -15.92 1.20
C PHE A 78 9.76 -15.44 1.26
N ASP A 79 10.59 -16.23 1.91
CA ASP A 79 12.02 -15.98 2.11
C ASP A 79 12.91 -16.74 1.11
N GLY A 80 12.28 -17.48 0.19
CA GLY A 80 12.96 -18.35 -0.79
C GLY A 80 12.96 -19.82 -0.40
N ALA A 81 12.47 -20.19 0.78
CA ALA A 81 12.35 -21.58 1.19
C ALA A 81 11.04 -22.20 0.68
N GLY A 82 11.12 -23.41 0.12
CA GLY A 82 9.96 -24.16 -0.37
C GLY A 82 9.56 -23.83 -1.81
N SER A 83 8.31 -24.08 -2.15
CA SER A 83 7.82 -24.00 -3.53
C SER A 83 7.43 -22.57 -3.93
N ALA A 84 8.20 -21.98 -4.84
CA ALA A 84 7.84 -20.69 -5.45
C ALA A 84 6.48 -20.73 -6.17
N LYS A 85 6.11 -21.90 -6.74
CA LYS A 85 4.81 -22.08 -7.41
C LYS A 85 3.65 -21.97 -6.42
N GLU A 86 3.76 -22.62 -5.26
CA GLU A 86 2.74 -22.56 -4.21
C GLU A 86 2.62 -21.14 -3.65
N HIS A 87 3.76 -20.46 -3.47
CA HIS A 87 3.77 -19.05 -3.08
C HIS A 87 3.00 -18.17 -4.07
N ILE A 88 3.27 -18.32 -5.37
CA ILE A 88 2.58 -17.55 -6.42
C ILE A 88 1.07 -17.82 -6.40
N LEU A 89 0.66 -19.08 -6.27
CA LEU A 89 -0.77 -19.44 -6.21
C LEU A 89 -1.44 -18.84 -4.97
N SER A 90 -0.83 -18.97 -3.79
CA SER A 90 -1.33 -18.38 -2.54
C SER A 90 -1.43 -16.84 -2.65
N PHE A 91 -0.41 -16.19 -3.21
CA PHE A 91 -0.41 -14.74 -3.42
C PHE A 91 -1.57 -14.28 -4.32
N LEU A 92 -1.88 -15.05 -5.38
CA LEU A 92 -3.00 -14.75 -6.27
C LEU A 92 -4.35 -14.97 -5.59
N ASP A 93 -4.46 -15.99 -4.74
CA ASP A 93 -5.66 -16.25 -3.96
C ASP A 93 -5.89 -15.16 -2.89
N ASP A 94 -4.83 -14.69 -2.23
CA ASP A 94 -4.88 -13.57 -1.26
C ASP A 94 -5.34 -12.26 -1.91
N LEU A 95 -5.00 -12.03 -3.20
CA LEU A 95 -5.51 -10.88 -3.96
C LEU A 95 -7.00 -10.99 -4.31
N GLY A 96 -7.58 -12.19 -4.25
CA GLY A 96 -9.01 -12.45 -4.44
C GLY A 96 -9.56 -11.84 -5.73
N VAL A 97 -10.55 -10.96 -5.58
CA VAL A 97 -11.22 -10.28 -6.72
C VAL A 97 -10.25 -9.44 -7.56
N PHE A 98 -9.11 -9.05 -7.01
CA PHE A 98 -8.12 -8.23 -7.70
C PHE A 98 -7.02 -9.01 -8.42
N LYS A 99 -7.06 -10.36 -8.43
CA LYS A 99 -6.03 -11.21 -9.06
C LYS A 99 -5.78 -10.92 -10.55
N ASN A 100 -6.75 -10.32 -11.24
CA ASN A 100 -6.66 -9.95 -12.64
C ASN A 100 -6.05 -8.56 -12.88
N HIS A 101 -5.82 -7.76 -11.82
CA HIS A 101 -5.19 -6.45 -11.92
C HIS A 101 -3.67 -6.58 -11.96
N GLN A 102 -3.09 -6.51 -13.17
CA GLN A 102 -1.66 -6.72 -13.38
C GLN A 102 -0.79 -5.74 -12.59
N GLU A 103 -1.16 -4.47 -12.56
CA GLU A 103 -0.35 -3.46 -11.86
C GLU A 103 -0.42 -3.67 -10.35
N LEU A 104 -1.56 -4.13 -9.84
CA LEU A 104 -1.73 -4.43 -8.43
C LEU A 104 -0.89 -5.65 -8.02
N LYS A 105 -0.89 -6.72 -8.83
CA LYS A 105 0.00 -7.88 -8.61
C LYS A 105 1.45 -7.43 -8.50
N ILE A 106 1.90 -6.61 -9.44
CA ILE A 106 3.27 -6.11 -9.48
C ILE A 106 3.58 -5.28 -8.22
N LYS A 107 2.71 -4.33 -7.85
CA LYS A 107 2.88 -3.50 -6.65
C LYS A 107 2.96 -4.32 -5.36
N GLU A 108 2.03 -5.25 -5.20
CA GLU A 108 1.81 -5.97 -3.95
C GLU A 108 2.74 -7.16 -3.77
N PHE A 109 3.29 -7.71 -4.86
CA PHE A 109 4.18 -8.87 -4.80
C PHE A 109 5.37 -8.65 -3.88
N SER A 110 5.94 -7.44 -3.89
CA SER A 110 7.06 -7.06 -3.01
C SER A 110 6.75 -7.26 -1.52
N LYS A 111 5.49 -7.07 -1.10
CA LYS A 111 5.04 -7.23 0.29
C LYS A 111 4.94 -8.68 0.72
N SER A 112 4.90 -9.61 -0.23
CA SER A 112 4.91 -11.05 0.02
C SER A 112 6.33 -11.62 0.16
N LEU A 113 7.38 -10.82 -0.06
CA LEU A 113 8.76 -11.27 -0.02
C LEU A 113 9.44 -10.83 1.27
N THR A 114 10.33 -11.67 1.79
CA THR A 114 11.14 -11.33 2.97
C THR A 114 12.59 -11.77 2.80
N GLY A 115 13.44 -11.34 3.73
CA GLY A 115 14.84 -11.71 3.81
C GLY A 115 15.60 -11.52 2.49
N ARG A 116 16.37 -12.56 2.11
CA ARG A 116 17.26 -12.50 0.93
C ARG A 116 16.49 -12.34 -0.38
N VAL A 117 15.26 -12.85 -0.48
CA VAL A 117 14.45 -12.74 -1.70
C VAL A 117 13.95 -11.31 -1.90
N PHE A 118 13.53 -10.64 -0.82
CA PHE A 118 13.20 -9.21 -0.89
C PHE A 118 14.43 -8.37 -1.28
N THR A 119 15.59 -8.64 -0.68
CA THR A 119 16.84 -7.95 -1.06
C THR A 119 17.21 -8.19 -2.52
N TRP A 120 17.06 -9.42 -3.02
CA TRP A 120 17.26 -9.72 -4.44
C TRP A 120 16.29 -8.96 -5.33
N TYR A 121 15.03 -8.87 -4.92
CA TYR A 121 13.98 -8.15 -5.64
C TYR A 121 14.26 -6.65 -5.76
N CYS A 122 14.68 -6.00 -4.68
CA CYS A 122 15.06 -4.58 -4.69
C CYS A 122 16.30 -4.29 -5.53
N LYS A 123 17.16 -5.29 -5.76
CA LYS A 123 18.35 -5.17 -6.63
C LYS A 123 18.03 -5.34 -8.13
N LEU A 124 16.80 -5.71 -8.48
CA LEU A 124 16.39 -5.76 -9.88
C LEU A 124 16.46 -4.35 -10.47
N LYS A 125 17.20 -4.18 -11.56
CA LYS A 125 17.31 -2.89 -12.25
C LYS A 125 15.92 -2.40 -12.67
N ALA A 126 15.57 -1.18 -12.27
CA ALA A 126 14.39 -0.48 -12.76
C ALA A 126 14.36 -0.50 -14.29
N ASN A 127 13.18 -0.75 -14.87
CA ASN A 127 12.84 -0.86 -16.31
C ASN A 127 12.81 -2.26 -16.96
N ASN A 128 13.09 -3.37 -16.27
CA ASN A 128 13.02 -4.69 -16.93
C ASN A 128 11.64 -5.39 -16.91
N ILE A 129 10.66 -4.86 -16.19
CA ILE A 129 9.31 -5.44 -16.15
C ILE A 129 8.45 -4.71 -17.18
N ASN A 130 8.31 -5.33 -18.35
CA ASN A 130 7.40 -4.90 -19.41
C ASN A 130 6.11 -5.72 -19.28
N THR A 131 4.96 -5.06 -19.29
CA THR A 131 3.65 -5.71 -19.46
C THR A 131 3.34 -5.78 -20.94
#